data_AF-A0A6V7J6D2-F1
#
_entry.id   AF-A0A6V7J6D2-F1
#
_cell.length_a   1.000
_cell.length_b   1.000
_cell.length_c   1.000
_cell.angle_alpha   90.00
_cell.angle_beta   90.00
_cell.angle_gamma   90.00
#
_symmetry.space_group_name_H-M   'P 1'
#
loop_
_entity.id
_entity.type
_entity.pdbx_description
1 polymer ?
#
loop_
_entity_poly.entity_id
_entity_poly.type
_entity_poly.pdbx_seq_one_letter_code
_entity_poly.pdbx_strand_id
1 'polypeptide(L)' 'EIVAVVKIQPHNATSMVMGTVQFVQSKPDGPVSVTGTITGLKPGKHGFHIHEKGDLSQNCTSTGGHFNPKN' A
#
# COMPACT_ATOMS: atom_id res chain seq x y z
N GLU A 1 -1.21 -17.61 -11.43
CA GLU A 1 -0.55 -16.64 -10.53
C GLU A 1 -1.15 -15.27 -10.78
N ILE A 2 -1.61 -14.62 -9.72
CA ILE A 2 -2.20 -13.28 -9.76
C ILE A 2 -1.16 -12.34 -9.14
N VAL A 3 -0.83 -11.28 -9.86
CA VAL A 3 0.21 -10.32 -9.46
C VAL A 3 -0.39 -8.92 -9.48
N ALA A 4 -0.18 -8.19 -8.39
CA ALA A 4 -0.46 -6.76 -8.32
C ALA A 4 0.78 -6.01 -7.85
N VAL A 5 0.98 -4.81 -8.38
CA VAL A 5 2.12 -3.95 -8.04
C VAL A 5 1.61 -2.59 -7.62
N VAL A 6 2.08 -2.11 -6.47
CA VAL A 6 1.77 -0.80 -5.91
C VAL A 6 3.03 0.05 -5.93
N LYS A 7 2.94 1.24 -6.53
CA LYS A 7 3.96 2.28 -6.41
C LYS A 7 3.58 3.21 -5.27
N ILE A 8 4.37 3.24 -4.23
CA ILE A 8 4.22 4.19 -3.13
C ILE A 8 4.88 5.49 -3.58
N GLN A 9 4.09 6.56 -3.58
CA GLN A 9 4.53 7.89 -3.97
C GLN A 9 4.42 8.84 -2.78
N PRO A 10 5.25 9.90 -2.75
CA PRO A 10 5.13 10.92 -1.72
C PRO A 10 3.75 11.54 -1.67
N HIS A 11 3.22 11.73 -0.46
CA HIS A 11 1.94 12.39 -0.25
C HIS A 11 1.94 13.87 -0.68
N ASN A 12 3.09 14.53 -0.54
CA ASN A 12 3.29 15.95 -0.87
C ASN A 12 4.79 16.20 -1.13
N ALA A 13 5.13 17.45 -1.47
CA ALA A 13 6.51 17.85 -1.79
C ALA A 13 7.51 17.75 -0.63
N THR A 14 7.05 17.59 0.62
CA THR A 14 7.93 17.50 1.81
C THR A 14 8.16 16.07 2.28
N SER A 15 7.28 15.13 1.89
CA SER A 15 7.54 13.70 2.08
C SER A 15 8.49 13.20 0.99
N MET A 16 9.42 12.33 1.38
CA MET A 16 10.29 11.60 0.43
C MET A 16 10.03 10.10 0.49
N VAL A 17 8.94 9.67 1.14
CA VAL A 17 8.61 8.25 1.27
C VAL A 17 8.11 7.74 -0.08
N MET A 18 8.82 6.76 -0.62
CA MET A 18 8.50 6.13 -1.90
C MET A 18 8.94 4.68 -1.92
N GLY A 19 8.40 3.90 -2.84
CA GLY A 19 8.74 2.49 -2.93
C GLY A 19 7.89 1.73 -3.92
N THR A 20 8.17 0.44 -4.01
CA THR A 20 7.40 -0.51 -4.81
C THR A 20 7.10 -1.72 -3.96
N VAL A 21 5.82 -2.11 -3.92
CA VAL A 21 5.33 -3.30 -3.22
C VAL A 21 4.64 -4.20 -4.24
N GLN A 22 4.96 -5.48 -4.19
CA GLN A 22 4.36 -6.52 -5.00
C GLN A 22 3.52 -7.44 -4.11
N PHE A 23 2.33 -7.76 -4.62
CA PHE A 23 1.42 -8.75 -4.05
C PHE A 23 1.35 -9.90 -5.03
N VAL A 24 1.61 -11.12 -4.54
CA VAL A 24 1.57 -12.34 -5.35
C VAL A 24 0.66 -13.36 -4.70
N GLN A 25 -0.28 -13.89 -5.48
CA GLN A 25 -1.18 -14.96 -5.06
C GLN A 25 -1.10 -16.09 -6.11
N SER A 26 -0.53 -17.24 -5.72
CA SER A 26 -0.24 -18.32 -6.69
C SER A 26 -1.51 -18.98 -7.27
N LYS A 27 -2.60 -19.02 -6.50
CA LYS A 27 -3.89 -19.63 -6.86
C LYS A 27 -5.08 -18.83 -6.29
N PRO A 28 -6.27 -18.89 -6.92
CA PRO A 28 -7.49 -18.31 -6.35
C PRO A 28 -7.72 -18.79 -4.91
N ASP A 29 -8.19 -17.90 -4.05
CA ASP A 29 -8.45 -18.13 -2.61
C ASP A 29 -7.22 -18.58 -1.78
N GLY A 30 -6.01 -18.48 -2.34
CA GLY A 30 -4.76 -18.73 -1.64
C GLY A 30 -4.28 -17.54 -0.79
N PRO A 31 -3.25 -17.73 0.05
CA PRO A 31 -2.61 -16.62 0.75
C PRO A 31 -1.93 -15.66 -0.24
N VAL A 32 -1.77 -14.41 0.18
CA VAL A 32 -1.05 -13.38 -0.58
C VAL A 32 0.32 -13.15 0.06
N SER A 33 1.38 -13.30 -0.74
CA SER A 33 2.73 -12.90 -0.38
C SER A 33 2.94 -11.42 -0.72
N VAL A 34 3.48 -10.66 0.23
CA VAL A 34 3.74 -9.23 0.07
C VAL A 34 5.23 -8.97 0.23
N THR A 35 5.87 -8.44 -0.81
CA THR A 35 7.31 -8.13 -0.82
C THR A 35 7.54 -6.77 -1.45
N GLY A 36 8.58 -6.06 -1.05
CA GLY A 36 8.86 -4.74 -1.61
C GLY A 36 9.94 -3.98 -0.87
N THR A 37 10.28 -2.82 -1.42
CA THR A 37 11.25 -1.89 -0.86
C THR A 37 10.62 -0.53 -0.71
N ILE A 38 10.76 0.07 0.48
CA ILE A 38 10.30 1.42 0.81
C ILE A 38 11.50 2.19 1.35
N THR A 39 11.72 3.41 0.84
CA THR A 39 12.81 4.30 1.24
C THR A 39 12.27 5.64 1.74
N GLY A 40 13.13 6.46 2.35
CA GLY A 40 12.76 7.78 2.87
C GLY A 40 12.00 7.76 4.21
N LEU A 41 11.81 6.59 4.82
CA LEU A 41 11.21 6.43 6.14
C LEU A 41 12.19 6.87 7.24
N LYS A 42 11.68 7.47 8.31
CA LYS A 42 12.44 7.66 9.55
C LYS A 42 12.73 6.31 10.22
N PRO A 43 13.80 6.16 11.01
CA PRO A 43 14.02 4.95 11.79
C PRO A 43 12.83 4.64 12.73
N GLY A 44 12.45 3.37 12.83
CA GLY A 44 11.36 2.91 13.70
C GLY A 44 10.33 2.05 12.96
N LYS A 45 9.26 1.68 13.68
CA LYS A 45 8.12 0.96 13.10
C LYS A 45 7.17 1.95 12.41
N HIS A 46 6.60 1.53 11.28
CA HIS A 46 5.61 2.29 10.52
C HIS A 46 4.38 1.43 10.30
N GLY A 47 3.19 2.05 10.32
CA GLY A 47 1.95 1.37 9.95
C GLY A 47 1.94 1.04 8.45
N PHE A 48 1.42 -0.14 8.11
CA PHE A 48 1.25 -0.58 6.73
C PHE A 48 -0.13 -1.20 6.59
N HIS A 49 -1.01 -0.56 5.82
CA HIS A 49 -2.43 -0.89 5.75
C HIS A 49 -2.93 -0.84 4.31
N ILE A 50 -3.99 -1.60 4.02
CA ILE A 50 -4.80 -1.43 2.81
C ILE A 50 -5.99 -0.53 3.19
N HIS A 51 -6.21 0.53 2.42
CA HIS A 51 -7.35 1.41 2.59
C HIS A 51 -8.52 0.97 1.69
N GLU A 52 -9.73 1.35 2.05
CA GLU A 52 -10.96 0.91 1.37
C GLU A 52 -11.12 1.42 -0.07
N LYS A 53 -10.48 2.55 -0.42
CA LYS A 53 -10.59 3.17 -1.74
C LYS A 53 -9.23 3.39 -2.38
N GLY A 54 -9.17 3.14 -3.69
CA GLY A 54 -8.08 3.57 -4.57
C GLY A 54 -8.22 5.02 -5.06
N ASP A 55 -8.88 5.89 -4.27
CA ASP A 55 -9.14 7.28 -4.64
C ASP A 55 -8.00 8.20 -4.18
N LEU A 56 -7.28 8.77 -5.15
CA LEU A 56 -6.17 9.70 -4.94
C LEU A 56 -6.51 11.15 -5.31
N SER A 57 -7.81 11.48 -5.49
CA SER A 57 -8.26 12.83 -5.86
C SER A 57 -7.86 13.90 -4.83
N GLN A 58 -7.72 13.53 -3.56
CA GLN A 58 -7.17 14.35 -2.48
C GLN A 58 -5.97 13.66 -1.82
N ASN A 59 -5.05 13.16 -2.65
CA ASN A 59 -3.88 12.38 -2.22
C ASN A 59 -4.31 11.19 -1.33
N CYS A 60 -3.56 10.93 -0.26
CA CYS A 60 -3.85 9.84 0.67
C CYS A 60 -5.07 10.10 1.57
N THR A 61 -5.65 11.31 1.56
CA THR A 61 -6.77 11.67 2.45
C THR A 61 -8.09 11.11 1.95
N SER A 62 -8.25 10.94 0.63
CA SER A 62 -9.47 10.41 0.00
C SER A 62 -9.56 8.87 0.00
N THR A 63 -8.52 8.16 0.45
CA THR A 63 -8.50 6.69 0.45
C THR A 63 -9.45 6.06 1.48
N GLY A 64 -9.98 6.86 2.40
CA GLY A 64 -10.93 6.42 3.44
C GLY A 64 -10.26 5.67 4.58
N GLY A 65 -11.03 4.82 5.27
CA GLY A 65 -10.55 4.01 6.39
C GLY A 65 -9.74 2.78 5.96
N HIS A 66 -9.44 1.90 6.91
CA HIS A 66 -8.88 0.59 6.61
C HIS A 66 -9.90 -0.25 5.82
N PHE A 67 -9.43 -0.98 4.80
CA PHE A 67 -10.26 -1.95 4.12
C PHE A 67 -10.68 -3.04 5.10
N ASN A 68 -11.97 -3.08 5.44
CA ASN A 68 -12.51 -4.04 6.38
C ASN A 68 -13.81 -4.68 5.84
N PRO A 69 -13.70 -5.68 4.95
CA PRO A 69 -14.85 -6.27 4.29
C PRO A 69 -15.75 -7.10 5.22
N LYS A 70 -15.36 -7.29 6.49
CA LYS A 70 -16.08 -8.11 7.48
C LYS A 70 -16.53 -7.34 8.73
N ASN A 71 -16.50 -5.99 8.67
CA ASN A 71 -16.74 -4.99 9.74
C ASN A 71 -15.54 -4.62 10.60
#